data_AF-A0A7C1LX84-F1
#
_entry.id   AF-A0A7C1LX84-F1
#
_cell.length_a   1.000
_cell.length_b   1.000
_cell.length_c   1.000
_cell.angle_alpha   90.00
_cell.angle_beta   90.00
_cell.angle_gamma   90.00
#
_symmetry.space_group_name_H-M   'P 1'
#
loop_
_entity.id
_entity.type
_entity.pdbx_description
1 polymer ?
#
loop_
_entity_poly.entity_id
_entity_poly.type
_entity_poly.pdbx_seq_one_letter_code
_entity_poly.pdbx_strand_id
1 'polypeptide(L)'
;MSDQVCRFCQRYVKLTYYCEECGTNCCSDCLHEKKIESYTCQECDSKNIDKSGSKKLCNECGNEAFTKRTQYLKSCPKCGSPKILNIYEKKEDLEKEFLELIKKSRLFVNPLREVLSKLLFLRKKVRKAREPPIKCFHYPKMESDIFSLFKLFIYVQNTLVDKINAHFHQLILYKEYFFDIYAQPNTNITIIEGILDNLLRSYSSIN
;
A
#
# COMPACT_ATOMS: atom_id res chain seq x y z
N MET A 1 24.74 -14.44 2.86
CA MET A 1 24.13 -13.53 1.87
C MET A 1 24.84 -13.77 0.56
N SER A 2 24.15 -14.30 -0.44
CA SER A 2 24.75 -14.74 -1.70
C SER A 2 24.94 -13.57 -2.66
N ASP A 3 26.15 -13.45 -3.21
CA ASP A 3 26.39 -12.57 -4.35
C ASP A 3 25.49 -12.99 -5.51
N GLN A 4 24.96 -11.99 -6.21
CA GLN A 4 24.05 -12.20 -7.34
C GLN A 4 24.61 -11.55 -8.58
N VAL A 5 24.24 -12.05 -9.75
CA VAL A 5 24.72 -11.47 -11.01
C VAL A 5 24.01 -10.15 -11.26
N CYS A 6 24.77 -9.05 -11.28
CA CYS A 6 24.25 -7.76 -11.73
C CYS A 6 24.07 -7.78 -13.25
N ARG A 7 22.85 -7.48 -13.72
CA ARG A 7 22.52 -7.51 -15.16
C ARG A 7 23.26 -6.45 -15.99
N PHE A 8 23.81 -5.42 -15.35
CA PHE A 8 24.47 -4.31 -16.03
C PHE A 8 25.99 -4.49 -16.16
N CYS A 9 26.68 -4.95 -15.10
CA CYS A 9 28.12 -5.22 -15.16
C CYS A 9 28.48 -6.70 -15.35
N GLN A 10 27.49 -7.61 -15.33
CA GLN A 10 27.65 -9.07 -15.45
C GLN A 10 28.60 -9.70 -14.41
N ARG A 11 28.83 -9.01 -13.29
CA ARG A 11 29.65 -9.51 -12.17
C ARG A 11 28.78 -10.08 -11.07
N TYR A 12 29.33 -11.05 -10.32
CA TYR A 12 28.78 -11.49 -9.05
C TYR A 12 29.05 -10.42 -7.99
N VAL A 13 27.99 -9.73 -7.59
CA VAL A 13 28.06 -8.61 -6.65
C VAL A 13 26.81 -8.57 -5.78
N LYS A 14 26.90 -7.86 -4.65
CA LYS A 14 25.73 -7.53 -3.85
C LYS A 14 24.85 -6.51 -4.60
N LEU A 15 23.63 -6.91 -4.93
CA LEU A 15 22.62 -5.98 -5.45
C LEU A 15 22.14 -5.10 -4.30
N THR A 16 22.18 -3.78 -4.48
CA THR A 16 21.92 -2.81 -3.40
C THR A 16 20.72 -1.92 -3.72
N TYR A 17 20.43 -1.68 -5.00
CA TYR A 17 19.45 -0.69 -5.41
C TYR A 17 18.33 -1.30 -6.25
N TYR A 18 17.11 -0.84 -6.00
CA TYR A 18 15.87 -1.18 -6.69
C TYR A 18 15.32 0.05 -7.40
N CYS A 19 14.87 -0.08 -8.65
CA CYS A 19 14.13 0.97 -9.33
C CYS A 19 12.64 0.65 -9.33
N GLU A 20 11.85 1.53 -8.71
CA GLU A 20 10.39 1.34 -8.57
C GLU A 20 9.64 1.48 -9.90
N GLU A 21 10.17 2.23 -10.88
CA GLU A 21 9.45 2.42 -12.14
C GLU A 21 9.58 1.25 -13.11
N CYS A 22 10.72 0.58 -13.15
CA CYS A 22 10.98 -0.50 -14.12
C CYS A 22 11.29 -1.85 -13.49
N GLY A 23 11.26 -1.93 -12.15
CA GLY A 23 11.44 -3.15 -11.38
C GLY A 23 12.82 -3.79 -11.48
N THR A 24 13.85 -3.03 -11.90
CA THR A 24 15.21 -3.58 -12.07
C THR A 24 16.11 -3.32 -10.89
N ASN A 25 17.00 -4.28 -10.64
CA ASN A 25 17.97 -4.24 -9.56
C ASN A 25 19.37 -3.95 -10.11
N CYS A 26 20.15 -3.16 -9.38
CA CYS A 26 21.53 -2.86 -9.73
C CYS A 26 22.45 -2.83 -8.50
N CYS A 27 23.74 -3.02 -8.74
CA CYS A 27 24.78 -2.76 -7.73
C CYS A 27 25.08 -1.25 -7.65
N SER A 28 25.86 -0.86 -6.64
CA SER A 28 26.34 0.53 -6.48
C SER A 28 27.05 1.07 -7.70
N ASP A 29 27.86 0.23 -8.35
CA ASP A 29 28.79 0.68 -9.38
C ASP A 29 28.09 0.90 -10.72
N CYS A 30 26.90 0.32 -10.92
CA CYS A 30 26.11 0.48 -12.13
C CYS A 30 25.09 1.62 -12.03
N LEU A 31 25.09 2.37 -10.94
CA LEU A 31 24.16 3.45 -10.71
C LEU A 31 24.56 4.67 -11.55
N HIS A 32 23.62 5.28 -12.27
CA HIS A 32 23.92 6.49 -13.03
C HIS A 32 23.78 7.72 -12.14
N GLU A 33 24.80 8.57 -12.09
CA GLU A 33 24.74 9.83 -11.36
C GLU A 33 24.53 11.00 -12.32
N LYS A 34 23.43 11.74 -12.13
CA LYS A 34 23.15 12.98 -12.85
C LYS A 34 23.49 14.16 -11.96
N LYS A 35 24.41 15.01 -12.43
CA LYS A 35 24.71 16.29 -11.80
C LYS A 35 23.60 17.29 -12.14
N ILE A 36 22.87 17.74 -11.13
CA ILE A 36 21.88 18.81 -11.26
C ILE A 36 22.44 20.05 -10.58
N GLU A 37 22.53 21.12 -11.36
CA GLU A 37 22.93 22.42 -10.87
C GLU A 37 21.66 23.24 -10.62
N SER A 38 21.43 23.53 -9.34
CA SER A 38 20.33 24.39 -8.90
C SER A 38 20.90 25.71 -8.42
N TYR A 39 20.13 26.78 -8.61
CA TYR A 39 20.46 28.10 -8.11
C TYR A 39 19.42 28.45 -7.04
N THR A 40 19.88 28.95 -5.90
CA THR A 40 19.03 29.48 -4.82
C THR A 40 19.42 30.94 -4.58
N CYS A 41 18.44 31.82 -4.38
CA CYS A 41 18.71 33.20 -4.00
C CYS A 41 19.41 33.26 -2.64
N GLN A 42 20.43 34.10 -2.48
CA GLN A 42 21.19 34.21 -1.23
C GLN A 42 20.41 34.85 -0.08
N GLU A 43 19.39 35.66 -0.38
CA GLU A 43 18.67 36.40 0.66
C GLU A 43 17.33 35.77 1.08
N CYS A 44 16.62 35.13 0.17
CA CYS A 44 15.32 34.50 0.47
C CYS A 44 15.31 32.97 0.32
N ASP A 45 16.45 32.36 -0.05
CA ASP A 45 16.58 30.92 -0.34
C ASP A 45 15.60 30.38 -1.42
N SER A 46 14.89 31.26 -2.12
CA SER A 46 13.95 30.87 -3.17
C SER A 46 14.68 30.24 -4.37
N LYS A 47 14.05 29.20 -4.92
CA LYS A 47 14.45 28.53 -6.17
C LYS A 47 13.79 29.15 -7.40
N ASN A 48 12.91 30.14 -7.20
CA ASN A 48 12.11 30.76 -8.24
C ASN A 48 12.87 31.91 -8.90
N ILE A 49 13.63 31.59 -9.94
CA ILE A 49 14.55 32.51 -10.61
C ILE A 49 14.07 32.77 -12.03
N ASP A 50 13.91 34.03 -12.38
CA ASP A 50 13.60 34.44 -13.75
C ASP A 50 14.86 34.30 -14.63
N LYS A 51 14.69 33.59 -15.74
CA LYS A 51 15.73 33.34 -16.75
C LYS A 51 15.44 34.02 -18.08
N SER A 52 14.36 34.81 -18.17
CA SER A 52 13.87 35.37 -19.43
C SER A 52 14.62 36.63 -19.90
N GLY A 53 15.49 37.22 -19.05
CA GLY A 53 16.32 38.38 -19.39
C GLY A 53 17.84 38.12 -19.38
N SER A 54 18.62 39.12 -19.79
CA SER A 54 20.10 39.11 -19.73
C SER A 54 20.66 39.06 -18.30
N LYS A 55 19.84 39.37 -17.30
CA LYS A 55 20.14 39.28 -15.87
C LYS A 55 19.19 38.29 -15.20
N LYS A 56 19.75 37.42 -14.36
CA LYS A 56 18.97 36.50 -13.51
C LYS A 56 18.48 37.30 -12.30
N LEU A 57 17.18 37.30 -12.06
CA LEU A 57 16.56 37.99 -10.92
C LEU A 57 15.74 36.98 -10.12
N CYS A 58 15.76 37.11 -8.78
CA CYS A 58 14.85 36.34 -7.95
C CYS A 58 13.44 36.93 -8.06
N ASN A 59 12.44 36.09 -8.34
CA ASN A 59 11.04 36.54 -8.47
C ASN A 59 10.40 36.97 -7.13
N GLU A 60 11.02 36.64 -6.00
CA GLU A 60 10.47 36.93 -4.67
C GLU A 60 11.08 38.19 -4.03
N CYS A 61 12.37 38.43 -4.21
CA CYS A 61 13.06 39.57 -3.60
C CYS A 61 13.76 40.51 -4.61
N GLY A 62 13.75 40.19 -5.90
CA GLY A 62 14.39 41.00 -6.94
C GLY A 62 15.93 41.01 -6.90
N ASN A 63 16.55 40.19 -6.03
CA ASN A 63 18.00 40.20 -5.85
C ASN A 63 18.72 39.40 -6.96
N GLU A 64 19.94 39.83 -7.32
CA GLU A 64 20.82 39.23 -8.34
C GLU A 64 21.83 38.24 -7.74
N ALA A 65 21.90 38.15 -6.40
CA ALA A 65 22.83 37.27 -5.69
C ALA A 65 22.30 35.83 -5.57
N PHE A 66 22.95 34.88 -6.25
CA PHE A 66 22.57 33.45 -6.24
C PHE A 66 23.71 32.54 -5.78
N THR A 67 23.37 31.51 -5.02
CA THR A 67 24.26 30.40 -4.67
C THR A 67 23.99 29.23 -5.61
N LYS A 68 25.05 28.72 -6.23
CA LYS A 68 24.99 27.50 -7.05
C LYS A 68 25.14 26.28 -6.14
N ARG A 69 24.06 25.49 -6.00
CA ARG A 69 24.10 24.18 -5.33
C ARG A 69 24.16 23.08 -6.37
N THR A 70 25.21 22.26 -6.28
CA THR A 70 25.35 21.05 -7.10
C THR A 70 24.82 19.86 -6.31
N GLN A 71 23.86 19.14 -6.88
CA GLN A 71 23.34 17.89 -6.31
C GLN A 71 23.59 16.75 -7.30
N TYR A 72 24.10 15.63 -6.80
CA TYR A 72 24.20 14.39 -7.58
C TYR A 72 22.94 13.55 -7.30
N LEU A 73 22.11 13.36 -8.31
CA LEU A 73 20.97 12.47 -8.24
C LEU A 73 21.33 11.11 -8.82
N LYS A 74 21.09 10.07 -8.01
CA LYS A 74 21.17 8.68 -8.44
C LYS A 74 19.99 8.38 -9.36
N SER A 75 20.24 7.66 -10.44
CA SER A 75 19.27 7.36 -11.47
C SER A 75 19.45 5.97 -12.07
N CYS A 76 18.36 5.43 -12.62
CA CYS A 76 18.32 4.05 -13.09
C CYS A 76 19.15 3.89 -14.37
N PRO A 77 20.06 2.90 -14.42
CA PRO A 77 20.81 2.63 -15.64
C PRO A 77 19.94 2.19 -16.81
N LYS A 78 18.75 1.64 -16.54
CA LYS A 78 17.82 1.17 -17.58
C LYS A 78 16.87 2.27 -18.09
N CYS A 79 16.13 2.93 -17.20
CA CYS A 79 15.08 3.89 -17.59
C CYS A 79 15.45 5.36 -17.30
N GLY A 80 16.59 5.63 -16.65
CA GLY A 80 17.01 6.99 -16.31
C GLY A 80 16.20 7.66 -15.18
N SER A 81 15.26 6.92 -14.56
CA SER A 81 14.40 7.39 -13.47
C SER A 81 15.18 7.71 -12.21
N PRO A 82 14.83 8.79 -11.48
CA PRO A 82 15.39 9.08 -10.16
C PRO A 82 14.75 8.23 -9.04
N LYS A 83 13.69 7.45 -9.31
CA LYS A 83 13.01 6.61 -8.31
C LYS A 83 13.80 5.34 -8.04
N ILE A 84 14.90 5.51 -7.31
CA ILE A 84 15.75 4.42 -6.84
C ILE A 84 15.75 4.39 -5.33
N LEU A 85 15.52 3.21 -4.79
CA LEU A 85 15.56 2.92 -3.37
C LEU A 85 16.62 1.89 -3.06
N ASN A 86 17.05 1.85 -1.80
CA ASN A 86 17.82 0.72 -1.31
C ASN A 86 16.91 -0.52 -1.28
N ILE A 87 17.41 -1.68 -1.72
CA ILE A 87 16.64 -2.93 -1.67
C ILE A 87 16.25 -3.27 -0.22
N TYR A 88 17.11 -2.98 0.76
CA TYR A 88 16.80 -3.25 2.17
C TYR A 88 15.67 -2.36 2.70
N GLU A 89 15.65 -1.08 2.33
CA GLU A 89 14.53 -0.17 2.63
C GLU A 89 13.24 -0.69 2.01
N LYS A 90 13.28 -1.08 0.73
CA LYS A 90 12.10 -1.65 0.04
C LYS A 90 11.62 -2.96 0.69
N LYS A 91 12.52 -3.81 1.17
CA LYS A 91 12.15 -5.03 1.92
C LYS A 91 11.44 -4.70 3.22
N GLU A 92 11.96 -3.73 3.97
CA GLU A 92 11.31 -3.26 5.20
C GLU A 92 9.91 -2.70 4.94
N ASP A 93 9.75 -1.92 3.86
CA ASP A 93 8.46 -1.37 3.47
C ASP A 93 7.45 -2.47 3.09
N LEU A 94 7.87 -3.46 2.29
CA LEU A 94 7.02 -4.59 1.92
C LEU A 94 6.59 -5.42 3.13
N GLU A 95 7.49 -5.64 4.08
CA GLU A 95 7.17 -6.33 5.34
C GLU A 95 6.13 -5.55 6.17
N LYS A 96 6.32 -4.23 6.32
CA LYS A 96 5.37 -3.36 7.02
C LYS A 96 4.00 -3.36 6.37
N GLU A 97 3.95 -3.23 5.05
CA GLU A 97 2.69 -3.24 4.30
C GLU A 97 1.96 -4.58 4.44
N PHE A 98 2.68 -5.70 4.40
CA PHE A 98 2.10 -7.02 4.65
C PHE A 98 1.54 -7.15 6.07
N LEU A 99 2.24 -6.66 7.09
CA LEU A 99 1.75 -6.64 8.47
C LEU A 99 0.49 -5.80 8.63
N GLU A 100 0.45 -4.62 7.99
CA GLU A 100 -0.74 -3.77 7.98
C GLU A 100 -1.92 -4.45 7.26
N LEU A 101 -1.66 -5.17 6.17
CA LEU A 101 -2.68 -5.96 5.49
C LEU A 101 -3.27 -7.04 6.42
N ILE A 102 -2.43 -7.78 7.15
CA ILE A 102 -2.90 -8.78 8.13
C ILE A 102 -3.79 -8.12 9.19
N LYS A 103 -3.36 -6.97 9.74
CA LYS A 103 -4.15 -6.24 10.76
C LYS A 103 -5.51 -5.84 10.21
N LYS A 104 -5.56 -5.24 9.01
CA LYS A 104 -6.80 -4.81 8.36
C LYS A 104 -7.72 -6.00 8.05
N SER A 105 -7.16 -7.10 7.57
CA SER A 105 -7.90 -8.32 7.23
C SER A 105 -8.60 -8.94 8.43
N ARG A 106 -8.01 -8.86 9.63
CA ARG A 106 -8.64 -9.33 10.88
C ARG A 106 -9.88 -8.53 11.27
N LEU A 107 -10.00 -7.28 10.82
CA LEU A 107 -11.12 -6.41 11.17
C LEU A 107 -12.35 -6.59 10.26
N PHE A 108 -12.24 -7.39 9.20
CA PHE A 108 -13.31 -7.59 8.22
C PHE A 108 -14.61 -8.15 8.82
N VAL A 109 -14.50 -8.99 9.86
CA VAL A 109 -15.68 -9.64 10.47
C VAL A 109 -16.50 -8.67 11.35
N ASN A 110 -15.91 -7.54 11.76
CA ASN A 110 -16.54 -6.63 12.72
C ASN A 110 -17.83 -5.98 12.19
N PRO A 111 -17.88 -5.41 10.97
CA PRO A 111 -19.12 -4.86 10.41
C PRO A 111 -20.24 -5.90 10.33
N LEU A 112 -19.94 -7.14 9.93
CA LEU A 112 -20.92 -8.23 9.87
C LEU A 112 -21.48 -8.55 11.27
N ARG A 113 -20.60 -8.60 12.27
CA ARG A 113 -20.99 -8.83 13.66
C ARG A 113 -21.88 -7.71 14.21
N GLU A 114 -21.63 -6.46 13.84
CA GLU A 114 -22.46 -5.32 14.23
C GLU A 114 -23.87 -5.40 13.60
N VAL A 115 -23.95 -5.71 12.30
CA VAL A 115 -25.24 -5.89 11.61
C VAL A 115 -26.03 -7.03 12.25
N LEU A 116 -25.40 -8.18 12.51
CA LEU A 116 -26.03 -9.29 13.20
C LEU A 116 -26.56 -8.89 14.59
N SER A 117 -25.77 -8.15 15.35
CA SER A 117 -26.16 -7.67 16.68
C SER A 117 -27.39 -6.75 16.62
N LYS A 118 -27.44 -5.85 15.63
CA LYS A 118 -28.60 -4.99 15.38
C LYS A 118 -29.85 -5.80 14.99
N LEU A 119 -29.71 -6.80 14.12
CA LEU A 119 -30.81 -7.70 13.73
C LEU A 119 -31.35 -8.51 14.92
N LEU A 120 -30.46 -9.05 15.76
CA LEU A 120 -30.84 -9.76 16.99
C LEU A 120 -31.57 -8.85 17.99
N PHE A 121 -31.12 -7.60 18.11
CA PHE A 121 -31.78 -6.61 18.95
C PHE A 121 -33.18 -6.24 18.43
N LEU A 122 -33.35 -6.07 17.11
CA LEU A 122 -34.65 -5.85 16.48
C LEU A 122 -35.60 -7.03 16.74
N ARG A 123 -35.13 -8.27 16.56
CA ARG A 123 -35.90 -9.48 16.89
C ARG A 123 -36.37 -9.48 18.35
N LYS A 124 -35.49 -9.11 19.29
CA LYS A 124 -35.84 -9.01 20.71
C LYS A 124 -36.91 -7.95 20.97
N LYS A 125 -36.82 -6.79 20.33
CA LYS A 125 -37.83 -5.72 20.43
C LYS A 125 -39.21 -6.17 19.93
N VAL A 126 -39.25 -6.85 18.77
CA VAL A 126 -40.51 -7.38 18.23
C VAL A 126 -41.11 -8.44 19.15
N ARG A 127 -40.29 -9.33 19.70
CA ARG A 127 -40.77 -10.32 20.68
C ARG A 127 -41.38 -9.64 21.91
N LYS A 128 -40.72 -8.63 22.47
CA LYS A 128 -41.23 -7.85 23.61
C LYS A 128 -42.55 -7.14 23.29
N ALA A 129 -42.70 -6.57 22.09
CA ALA A 129 -43.94 -5.92 21.67
C ALA A 129 -45.14 -6.90 21.54
N ARG A 130 -44.87 -8.21 21.51
CA ARG A 130 -45.86 -9.28 21.50
C ARG A 130 -46.05 -9.95 22.87
N GLU A 131 -45.24 -9.61 23.86
CA GLU A 131 -45.38 -10.13 25.21
C GLU A 131 -46.62 -9.49 25.88
N PRO A 132 -47.45 -10.28 26.60
CA PRO A 132 -48.61 -9.75 27.32
C PRO A 132 -48.20 -8.75 28.42
N PRO A 133 -49.10 -7.85 28.86
CA PRO A 133 -50.55 -7.84 28.59
C PRO A 133 -50.98 -7.08 27.32
N ILE A 134 -50.19 -6.14 26.81
CA ILE A 134 -50.53 -5.34 25.62
C ILE A 134 -49.80 -5.93 24.40
N LYS A 135 -50.54 -6.67 23.58
CA LYS A 135 -50.01 -7.29 22.35
C LYS A 135 -50.18 -6.31 21.17
N CYS A 136 -49.08 -5.75 20.68
CA CYS A 136 -49.11 -4.87 19.51
C CYS A 136 -49.15 -5.68 18.20
N PHE A 137 -50.33 -5.80 17.59
CA PHE A 137 -50.55 -6.52 16.33
C PHE A 137 -50.55 -5.63 15.06
N HIS A 138 -50.39 -4.31 15.21
CA HIS A 138 -50.62 -3.33 14.14
C HIS A 138 -49.70 -3.48 12.90
N TYR A 139 -48.61 -4.25 13.00
CA TYR A 139 -47.66 -4.44 11.90
C TYR A 139 -47.42 -5.93 11.58
N PRO A 140 -48.36 -6.58 10.88
CA PRO A 140 -48.25 -8.01 10.55
C PRO A 140 -47.07 -8.34 9.62
N LYS A 141 -46.59 -7.37 8.82
CA LYS A 141 -45.44 -7.55 7.90
C LYS A 141 -44.08 -7.39 8.58
N MET A 142 -44.01 -6.80 9.77
CA MET A 142 -42.73 -6.51 10.43
C MET A 142 -41.92 -7.79 10.70
N GLU A 143 -42.58 -8.90 11.03
CA GLU A 143 -41.91 -10.18 11.25
C GLU A 143 -41.45 -10.86 9.97
N SER A 144 -42.27 -10.81 8.91
CA SER A 144 -41.86 -11.33 7.60
C SER A 144 -40.68 -10.54 7.05
N ASP A 145 -40.64 -9.22 7.29
CA ASP A 145 -39.56 -8.34 6.85
C ASP A 145 -38.27 -8.63 7.63
N ILE A 146 -38.35 -8.77 8.96
CA ILE A 146 -37.19 -9.17 9.79
C ILE A 146 -36.69 -10.56 9.38
N PHE A 147 -37.59 -11.51 9.15
CA PHE A 147 -37.21 -12.85 8.70
C PHE A 147 -36.51 -12.82 7.33
N SER A 148 -37.00 -11.99 6.41
CA SER A 148 -36.39 -11.77 5.11
C SER A 148 -35.00 -11.15 5.23
N LEU A 149 -34.82 -10.18 6.14
CA LEU A 149 -33.51 -9.60 6.45
C LEU A 149 -32.52 -10.65 7.01
N PHE A 150 -32.97 -11.55 7.88
CA PHE A 150 -32.12 -12.66 8.35
C PHE A 150 -31.72 -13.60 7.22
N LYS A 151 -32.63 -13.93 6.29
CA LYS A 151 -32.30 -14.74 5.11
C LYS A 151 -31.25 -14.07 4.22
N LEU A 152 -31.44 -12.77 3.93
CA LEU A 152 -30.47 -11.98 3.17
C LEU A 152 -29.12 -11.93 3.88
N PHE A 153 -29.10 -11.75 5.20
CA PHE A 153 -27.87 -11.74 5.99
C PHE A 153 -27.13 -13.08 5.92
N ILE A 154 -27.83 -14.21 6.04
CA ILE A 154 -27.22 -15.56 5.91
C ILE A 154 -26.64 -15.76 4.50
N TYR A 155 -27.37 -15.33 3.47
CA TYR A 155 -26.89 -15.42 2.09
C TYR A 155 -25.60 -14.60 1.87
N VAL A 156 -25.57 -13.36 2.37
CA VAL A 156 -24.38 -12.50 2.33
C VAL A 156 -23.25 -13.11 3.13
N GLN A 157 -23.53 -13.64 4.32
CA GLN A 157 -22.54 -14.30 5.17
C GLN A 157 -21.86 -15.47 4.44
N ASN A 158 -22.63 -16.37 3.84
CA ASN A 158 -22.07 -17.53 3.14
C ASN A 158 -21.18 -17.09 1.96
N THR A 159 -21.64 -16.10 1.19
CA THR A 159 -20.87 -15.58 0.04
C THR A 159 -19.56 -14.91 0.47
N LEU A 160 -19.57 -14.21 1.62
CA LEU A 160 -18.37 -13.54 2.14
C LEU A 160 -17.40 -14.51 2.80
N VAL A 161 -17.90 -15.54 3.50
CA VAL A 161 -17.07 -16.55 4.17
C VAL A 161 -16.12 -17.22 3.18
N ASP A 162 -16.61 -17.57 1.98
CA ASP A 162 -15.76 -18.20 0.96
C ASP A 162 -14.63 -17.27 0.49
N LYS A 163 -14.94 -15.98 0.27
CA LYS A 163 -13.93 -14.99 -0.13
C LYS A 163 -12.92 -14.71 0.98
N ILE A 164 -13.40 -14.57 2.22
CA ILE A 164 -12.54 -14.41 3.41
C ILE A 164 -11.57 -15.59 3.52
N ASN A 165 -12.10 -16.82 3.45
CA ASN A 165 -11.28 -18.03 3.55
C ASN A 165 -10.23 -18.10 2.44
N ALA A 166 -10.60 -17.77 1.20
CA ALA A 166 -9.67 -17.71 0.09
C ALA A 166 -8.54 -16.68 0.34
N HIS A 167 -8.88 -15.50 0.84
CA HIS A 167 -7.89 -14.48 1.16
C HIS A 167 -6.96 -14.87 2.31
N PHE A 168 -7.49 -15.41 3.41
CA PHE A 168 -6.66 -15.90 4.50
C PHE A 168 -5.76 -17.07 4.08
N HIS A 169 -6.25 -17.93 3.19
CA HIS A 169 -5.44 -19.00 2.62
C HIS A 169 -4.25 -18.44 1.82
N GLN A 170 -4.46 -17.40 1.01
CA GLN A 170 -3.39 -16.71 0.30
C GLN A 170 -2.38 -16.05 1.25
N LEU A 171 -2.86 -15.37 2.31
CA LEU A 171 -1.97 -14.79 3.34
C LEU A 171 -1.08 -15.85 3.99
N ILE A 172 -1.64 -17.02 4.32
CA ILE A 172 -0.89 -18.13 4.92
C ILE A 172 0.14 -18.68 3.94
N LEU A 173 -0.24 -18.86 2.67
CA LEU A 173 0.62 -19.43 1.63
C LEU A 173 1.85 -18.55 1.36
N TYR A 174 1.69 -17.23 1.40
CA TYR A 174 2.78 -16.29 1.08
C TYR A 174 3.51 -15.71 2.29
N LYS A 175 3.11 -16.03 3.53
CA LYS A 175 3.68 -15.42 4.76
C LYS A 175 5.21 -15.48 4.82
N GLU A 176 5.82 -16.57 4.36
CA GLU A 176 7.26 -16.81 4.46
C GLU A 176 8.06 -15.89 3.53
N TYR A 177 7.47 -15.42 2.42
CA TYR A 177 8.12 -14.43 1.56
C TYR A 177 8.33 -13.09 2.26
N PHE A 178 7.49 -12.76 3.24
CA PHE A 178 7.53 -11.49 3.97
C PHE A 178 8.25 -11.62 5.32
N PHE A 179 8.02 -12.70 6.07
CA PHE A 179 8.70 -12.89 7.36
C PHE A 179 10.18 -13.27 7.21
N ASP A 180 10.54 -13.98 6.14
CA ASP A 180 11.93 -14.32 5.84
C ASP A 180 12.50 -13.44 4.71
N ILE A 181 11.94 -12.25 4.50
CA ILE A 181 12.26 -11.37 3.35
C ILE A 181 13.76 -11.03 3.27
N TYR A 182 14.46 -10.96 4.40
CA TYR A 182 15.90 -10.69 4.44
C TYR A 182 16.75 -11.91 4.05
N ALA A 183 16.23 -13.13 4.21
CA ALA A 183 16.85 -14.35 3.72
C ALA A 183 16.62 -14.53 2.21
N GLN A 184 15.58 -13.91 1.64
CA GLN A 184 15.28 -13.97 0.21
C GLN A 184 16.36 -13.26 -0.63
N PRO A 185 16.74 -13.83 -1.78
CA PRO A 185 17.66 -13.18 -2.71
C PRO A 185 17.15 -11.80 -3.16
N ASN A 186 18.02 -10.80 -3.27
CA ASN A 186 17.62 -9.43 -3.62
C ASN A 186 17.00 -9.33 -5.03
N THR A 187 17.36 -10.24 -5.95
CA THR A 187 16.68 -10.43 -7.25
C THR A 187 15.17 -10.68 -7.16
N ASN A 188 14.67 -11.21 -6.03
CA ASN A 188 13.28 -11.60 -5.88
C ASN A 188 12.37 -10.44 -5.46
N ILE A 189 12.93 -9.26 -5.19
CA ILE A 189 12.14 -8.12 -4.68
C ILE A 189 10.91 -7.80 -5.54
N THR A 190 11.05 -7.83 -6.88
CA THR A 190 9.95 -7.60 -7.83
C THR A 190 8.87 -8.67 -7.75
N ILE A 191 9.26 -9.93 -7.46
CA ILE A 191 8.32 -11.05 -7.30
C ILE A 191 7.53 -10.85 -6.00
N ILE A 192 8.22 -10.48 -4.91
CA ILE A 192 7.61 -10.26 -3.59
C ILE A 192 6.64 -9.07 -3.65
N GLU A 193 7.01 -7.99 -4.34
CA GLU A 193 6.11 -6.86 -4.61
C GLU A 193 4.86 -7.30 -5.39
N GLY A 194 5.04 -8.09 -6.46
CA GLY A 194 3.90 -8.62 -7.21
C GLY A 194 2.99 -9.56 -6.39
N ILE A 195 3.54 -10.32 -5.45
CA ILE A 195 2.75 -11.11 -4.49
C ILE A 195 1.92 -10.19 -3.60
N LEU A 196 2.54 -9.13 -3.04
CA LEU A 196 1.85 -8.18 -2.18
C LEU A 196 0.71 -7.46 -2.92
N ASP A 197 0.95 -7.01 -4.15
CA ASP A 197 -0.07 -6.39 -5.01
C ASP A 197 -1.29 -7.30 -5.21
N ASN A 198 -1.04 -8.59 -5.45
CA ASN A 198 -2.12 -9.56 -5.60
C ASN A 198 -2.90 -9.78 -4.30
N LEU A 199 -2.21 -9.81 -3.15
CA LEU A 199 -2.84 -9.90 -1.84
C LEU A 199 -3.69 -8.65 -1.52
N LEU A 200 -3.20 -7.46 -1.88
CA LEU A 200 -3.94 -6.20 -1.75
C LEU A 200 -5.19 -6.19 -2.63
N ARG A 201 -5.09 -6.63 -3.89
CA ARG A 201 -6.25 -6.77 -4.79
C ARG A 201 -7.28 -7.76 -4.25
N SER A 202 -6.82 -8.89 -3.71
CA SER A 202 -7.65 -9.90 -3.05
C SER A 202 -8.41 -9.28 -1.87
N TYR A 203 -7.73 -8.52 -1.02
CA TYR A 203 -8.35 -7.78 0.09
C TYR A 203 -9.38 -6.75 -0.39
N SER A 204 -9.08 -5.97 -1.43
CA SER A 204 -10.03 -5.01 -2.03
C SER A 204 -11.28 -5.66 -2.61
N SER A 205 -11.23 -6.95 -2.99
CA SER A 205 -12.41 -7.67 -3.50
C SER A 205 -13.39 -8.13 -2.41
N ILE A 206 -12.94 -8.07 -1.16
CA ILE A 206 -13.67 -8.48 0.04
C ILE A 206 -14.29 -7.27 0.74
N ASN A 207 -13.59 -6.13 0.73
CA ASN A 207 -14.00 -4.86 1.33
C ASN A 207 -14.93 -4.06 0.42
#